data_AF-A0A833U6T5-F1
#
_entry.id   AF-A0A833U6T5-F1
#
_cell.length_a   1.000
_cell.length_b   1.000
_cell.length_c   1.000
_cell.angle_alpha   90.00
_cell.angle_beta   90.00
_cell.angle_gamma   90.00
#
_symmetry.space_group_name_H-M   'P 1'
#
loop_
_entity.id
_entity.type
_entity.pdbx_description
1 polymer ?
#
loop_
_entity_poly.entity_id
_entity_poly.type
_entity_poly.pdbx_seq_one_letter_code
_entity_poly.pdbx_strand_id
1 'polypeptide(L)'
;MFRNQYDTDVTTWSPAGRLFQVEYAMEAVKQGSAAIGLRSKTHVVLACVNKANSELSSHQKKIFKVDDHIGVAIAGLTADGRVLSRYMRSECINHSFTYESPLPVGRLVVQLADKAQVCTQRSWKRPFGVGLLVGGLDESGAHLYYNCPSGNYFEYQAFAIGSRSQAAKTYLERRFENFVDSSREDLIRDALIATRETLQGEKLRSSICTVAVLGVGEPFQILDQETVQQLIDKFELVGEEETPAAEPDADATAAADEGGAAEQGGGAEPGPAAEQGAAPMDI
;
A
#
# COMPACT_ATOMS: atom_id res chain seq x y z
N MET A 1 -26.58 -6.79 19.88
CA MET A 1 -25.82 -6.41 18.66
C MET A 1 -26.77 -5.60 17.79
N PHE A 2 -26.69 -4.27 17.80
CA PHE A 2 -27.54 -3.46 16.92
C PHE A 2 -27.07 -3.70 15.48
N ARG A 3 -27.89 -4.41 14.71
CA ARG A 3 -27.65 -4.66 13.29
C ARG A 3 -27.89 -3.34 12.57
N ASN A 4 -26.87 -2.79 11.93
CA ASN A 4 -27.00 -1.58 11.15
C ASN A 4 -27.98 -1.86 10.00
N GLN A 5 -29.10 -1.16 9.92
CA GLN A 5 -30.17 -1.49 8.96
C GLN A 5 -29.80 -1.15 7.51
N TYR A 6 -28.73 -0.37 7.31
CA TYR A 6 -28.32 0.15 6.00
C TYR A 6 -27.10 -0.57 5.42
N ASP A 7 -26.65 -1.67 6.03
CA ASP A 7 -25.39 -2.32 5.66
C ASP A 7 -25.53 -3.56 4.76
N THR A 8 -26.77 -3.98 4.45
CA THR A 8 -27.05 -5.25 3.78
C THR A 8 -26.99 -5.18 2.26
N ASP A 9 -27.43 -4.07 1.66
CA ASP A 9 -27.48 -3.88 0.22
C ASP A 9 -26.48 -2.82 -0.23
N VAL A 10 -25.96 -2.97 -1.44
CA VAL A 10 -25.03 -2.04 -2.07
C VAL A 10 -25.72 -0.75 -2.52
N THR A 11 -27.03 -0.79 -2.81
CA THR A 11 -27.79 0.37 -3.30
C THR A 11 -28.39 1.23 -2.19
N THR A 12 -28.21 0.85 -0.93
CA THR A 12 -28.80 1.55 0.21
C THR A 12 -27.82 2.57 0.79
N TRP A 13 -28.21 3.84 0.74
CA TRP A 13 -27.46 4.92 1.39
C TRP A 13 -27.78 4.97 2.89
N SER A 14 -26.75 5.16 3.70
CA SER A 14 -26.94 5.50 5.11
C SER A 14 -27.44 6.95 5.27
N PRO A 15 -28.06 7.30 6.41
CA PRO A 15 -28.49 8.68 6.69
C PRO A 15 -27.35 9.72 6.61
N ALA A 16 -26.10 9.28 6.73
CA ALA A 16 -24.91 10.13 6.61
C ALA A 16 -24.36 10.23 5.17
N GLY A 17 -25.06 9.68 4.17
CA GLY A 17 -24.61 9.71 2.77
C GLY A 17 -23.44 8.78 2.48
N ARG A 18 -23.33 7.64 3.18
CA ARG A 18 -22.28 6.63 3.00
C ARG A 18 -22.84 5.31 2.47
N LEU A 19 -22.07 4.63 1.63
CA LEU A 19 -22.35 3.28 1.13
C LEU A 19 -21.50 2.24 1.88
N PHE A 20 -22.08 1.59 2.89
CA PHE A 20 -21.31 0.70 3.78
C PHE A 20 -20.70 -0.51 3.06
N GLN A 21 -21.39 -1.10 2.08
CA GLN A 21 -20.84 -2.22 1.30
C GLN A 21 -19.54 -1.86 0.54
N VAL A 22 -19.45 -0.62 0.05
CA VAL A 22 -18.23 -0.13 -0.62
C VAL A 22 -17.11 0.08 0.40
N GLU A 23 -17.41 0.66 1.56
CA GLU A 23 -16.43 0.86 2.62
C GLU A 23 -15.90 -0.47 3.17
N TYR A 24 -16.76 -1.48 3.32
CA TYR A 24 -16.36 -2.83 3.71
C TYR A 24 -15.46 -3.48 2.64
N ALA A 25 -15.76 -3.28 1.36
CA ALA A 25 -14.88 -3.72 0.28
C ALA A 25 -13.52 -3.02 0.34
N MET A 26 -13.47 -1.71 0.65
CA MET A 26 -12.22 -0.98 0.85
C MET A 26 -11.44 -1.49 2.07
N GLU A 27 -12.11 -1.89 3.14
CA GLU A 27 -11.47 -2.50 4.31
C GLU A 27 -10.88 -3.88 3.97
N ALA A 28 -11.56 -4.67 3.14
CA ALA A 28 -11.02 -5.94 2.64
C ALA A 28 -9.72 -5.74 1.85
N VAL A 29 -9.56 -4.62 1.12
CA VAL A 29 -8.29 -4.29 0.45
C VAL A 29 -7.17 -4.10 1.46
N LYS A 30 -7.42 -3.41 2.57
CA LYS A 30 -6.41 -3.19 3.63
C LYS A 30 -5.97 -4.48 4.32
N GLN A 31 -6.82 -5.50 4.34
CA GLN A 31 -6.48 -6.83 4.88
C GLN A 31 -5.66 -7.68 3.92
N GLY A 32 -5.68 -7.39 2.62
CA GLY A 32 -4.80 -8.04 1.64
C GLY A 32 -3.34 -7.71 1.90
N SER A 33 -2.39 -8.60 1.59
CA SER A 33 -0.97 -8.28 1.81
C SER A 33 -0.50 -7.12 0.93
N ALA A 34 0.55 -6.45 1.38
CA ALA A 34 1.03 -5.22 0.75
C ALA A 34 1.40 -5.40 -0.73
N ALA A 35 0.99 -4.42 -1.53
CA ALA A 35 1.43 -4.21 -2.90
C ALA A 35 1.85 -2.74 -3.05
N ILE A 36 2.97 -2.50 -3.72
CA ILE A 36 3.61 -1.20 -3.88
C ILE A 36 3.84 -0.99 -5.38
N GLY A 37 3.61 0.23 -5.82
CA GLY A 37 3.87 0.68 -7.18
C GLY A 37 4.67 1.97 -7.15
N LEU A 38 5.63 2.07 -8.06
CA LEU A 38 6.54 3.19 -8.23
C LEU A 38 6.71 3.46 -9.72
N ARG A 39 6.79 4.72 -10.12
CA ARG A 39 7.13 5.10 -11.49
C ARG A 39 8.18 6.20 -11.52
N SER A 40 9.07 6.11 -12.50
CA SER A 40 9.88 7.24 -12.99
C SER A 40 9.27 7.76 -14.29
N LYS A 41 10.01 8.62 -15.01
CA LYS A 41 9.66 9.01 -16.38
C LYS A 41 9.68 7.83 -17.36
N THR A 42 10.51 6.82 -17.10
CA THR A 42 10.86 5.78 -18.09
C THR A 42 10.43 4.38 -17.68
N HIS A 43 10.30 4.12 -16.38
CA HIS A 43 10.02 2.78 -15.86
C HIS A 43 8.91 2.80 -14.81
N VAL A 44 8.20 1.68 -14.71
CA VAL A 44 7.25 1.39 -13.63
C VAL A 44 7.68 0.09 -12.95
N VAL A 45 7.70 0.10 -11.62
CA VAL A 45 8.02 -1.06 -10.79
C VAL A 45 6.83 -1.37 -9.91
N LEU A 46 6.43 -2.64 -9.90
CA LEU A 46 5.40 -3.17 -9.01
C LEU A 46 6.05 -4.22 -8.09
N ALA A 47 5.89 -4.05 -6.79
CA ALA A 47 6.37 -5.00 -5.79
C ALA A 47 5.22 -5.51 -4.92
N CYS A 48 5.23 -6.79 -4.56
CA CYS A 48 4.18 -7.41 -3.74
C CYS A 48 4.77 -8.33 -2.69
N VAL A 49 4.14 -8.35 -1.52
CA VAL A 49 4.38 -9.33 -0.47
C VAL A 49 3.55 -10.58 -0.73
N ASN A 50 4.21 -11.68 -1.07
CA ASN A 50 3.66 -12.99 -1.38
C ASN A 50 4.12 -14.02 -0.33
N LYS A 51 3.65 -13.86 0.91
CA LYS A 51 3.90 -14.83 1.98
C LYS A 51 3.12 -16.13 1.73
N ALA A 52 3.80 -17.27 1.77
CA ALA A 52 3.15 -18.58 1.76
C ALA A 52 2.44 -18.83 3.11
N ASN A 53 1.28 -19.48 3.07
CA ASN A 53 0.52 -19.78 4.29
C ASN A 53 1.20 -20.86 5.15
N SER A 54 1.94 -21.76 4.52
CA SER A 54 2.71 -22.83 5.16
C SER A 54 3.89 -23.21 4.28
N GLU A 55 4.88 -23.91 4.85
CA GLU A 55 6.07 -24.39 4.12
C GLU A 55 5.72 -25.33 2.95
N LEU A 56 4.60 -26.04 3.06
CA LEU A 56 4.09 -26.95 2.03
C LEU A 56 3.24 -26.23 0.97
N SER A 57 2.98 -24.92 1.13
CA SER A 57 2.10 -24.15 0.26
C SER A 57 2.90 -23.30 -0.72
N SER A 58 2.42 -23.23 -1.95
CA SER A 58 2.92 -22.23 -2.90
C SER A 58 2.34 -20.85 -2.59
N HIS A 59 3.11 -19.81 -2.84
CA HIS A 59 2.62 -18.44 -2.70
C HIS A 59 1.56 -18.15 -3.77
N GLN A 60 0.56 -17.34 -3.42
CA GLN A 60 -0.43 -16.90 -4.39
C GLN A 60 0.12 -15.77 -5.25
N LYS A 61 0.02 -15.92 -6.58
CA LYS A 61 0.37 -14.86 -7.53
C LYS A 61 -0.54 -13.64 -7.34
N LYS A 62 0.07 -12.47 -7.17
CA LYS A 62 -0.64 -11.17 -7.03
C LYS A 62 -0.31 -10.17 -8.13
N ILE A 63 0.79 -10.39 -8.84
CA ILE A 63 1.16 -9.61 -10.00
C ILE A 63 0.74 -10.39 -11.23
N PHE A 64 0.01 -9.73 -12.13
CA PHE A 64 -0.49 -10.28 -13.37
C PHE A 64 -0.05 -9.40 -14.53
N LYS A 65 0.60 -10.01 -15.53
CA LYS A 65 0.78 -9.41 -16.84
C LYS A 65 -0.59 -9.24 -17.51
N VAL A 66 -0.96 -8.03 -17.92
CA VAL A 66 -2.19 -7.78 -18.69
C VAL A 66 -1.85 -7.77 -20.17
N ASP A 67 -0.84 -7.00 -20.55
CA ASP A 67 -0.31 -6.92 -21.91
C ASP A 67 1.22 -6.77 -21.85
N ASP A 68 1.89 -6.63 -22.99
CA ASP A 68 3.33 -6.37 -23.03
C ASP A 68 3.70 -5.01 -22.42
N HIS A 69 2.82 -4.02 -22.51
CA HIS A 69 3.05 -2.67 -21.96
C HIS A 69 2.27 -2.39 -20.66
N ILE A 70 1.53 -3.37 -20.11
CA ILE A 70 0.66 -3.18 -18.94
C ILE A 70 0.75 -4.37 -17.97
N GLY A 71 0.94 -4.06 -16.69
CA GLY A 71 0.86 -5.03 -15.60
C GLY A 71 0.06 -4.53 -14.41
N VAL A 72 -0.41 -5.47 -13.60
CA VAL A 72 -1.29 -5.17 -12.46
C VAL A 72 -0.85 -5.93 -11.22
N ALA A 73 -0.76 -5.21 -10.10
CA ALA A 73 -0.61 -5.77 -8.77
C ALA A 73 -1.93 -5.63 -7.99
N ILE A 74 -2.30 -6.67 -7.24
CA ILE A 74 -3.59 -6.71 -6.53
C ILE A 74 -3.40 -6.79 -5.01
N ALA A 75 -4.32 -6.16 -4.26
CA ALA A 75 -4.48 -6.38 -2.82
C ALA A 75 -5.97 -6.55 -2.47
N GLY A 76 -6.28 -7.50 -1.58
CA GLY A 76 -7.65 -7.86 -1.19
C GLY A 76 -8.04 -9.25 -1.71
N LEU A 77 -9.27 -9.41 -2.16
CA LEU A 77 -9.81 -10.68 -2.65
C LEU A 77 -9.17 -11.09 -3.98
N THR A 78 -8.32 -12.13 -3.95
CA THR A 78 -7.57 -12.58 -5.13
C THR A 78 -8.46 -13.10 -6.26
N ALA A 79 -9.64 -13.63 -5.93
CA ALA A 79 -10.63 -14.07 -6.91
C ALA A 79 -11.13 -12.89 -7.78
N ASP A 80 -11.48 -11.77 -7.13
CA ASP A 80 -11.94 -10.56 -7.82
C ASP A 80 -10.81 -9.97 -8.67
N GLY A 81 -9.59 -9.94 -8.13
CA GLY A 81 -8.40 -9.47 -8.86
C GLY A 81 -8.14 -10.28 -10.14
N ARG A 82 -8.36 -11.60 -10.13
CA ARG A 82 -8.24 -12.45 -11.33
C ARG A 82 -9.33 -12.15 -12.36
N VAL A 83 -10.56 -11.89 -11.92
CA VAL A 83 -11.68 -11.52 -12.81
C VAL A 83 -11.38 -10.20 -13.50
N LEU A 84 -10.93 -9.19 -12.74
CA LEU A 84 -10.56 -7.88 -13.30
C LEU A 84 -9.33 -7.98 -14.20
N SER A 85 -8.33 -8.76 -13.83
CA SER A 85 -7.13 -9.00 -14.67
C SER A 85 -7.50 -9.65 -16.01
N ARG A 86 -8.39 -10.65 -16.00
CA ARG A 86 -8.89 -11.27 -17.24
C ARG A 86 -9.70 -10.28 -18.07
N TYR A 87 -10.53 -9.46 -17.44
CA TYR A 87 -11.27 -8.40 -18.13
C TYR A 87 -10.33 -7.43 -18.84
N MET A 88 -9.31 -6.91 -18.14
CA MET A 88 -8.34 -5.99 -18.74
C MET A 88 -7.58 -6.63 -19.91
N ARG A 89 -7.20 -7.91 -19.79
CA ARG A 89 -6.57 -8.66 -20.90
C ARG A 89 -7.46 -8.69 -22.14
N SER A 90 -8.74 -8.98 -21.95
CA SER A 90 -9.71 -8.99 -23.06
C SER A 90 -9.84 -7.61 -23.71
N GLU A 91 -9.90 -6.53 -22.93
CA GLU A 91 -9.98 -5.17 -23.48
C GLU A 91 -8.71 -4.79 -24.26
N CYS A 92 -7.51 -5.12 -23.76
CA CYS A 92 -6.25 -4.89 -24.48
C CYS A 92 -6.20 -5.65 -25.80
N ILE A 93 -6.54 -6.95 -25.79
CA ILE A 93 -6.56 -7.78 -27.01
C ILE A 93 -7.59 -7.25 -28.01
N ASN A 94 -8.79 -6.89 -27.56
CA ASN A 94 -9.83 -6.34 -28.43
C ASN A 94 -9.40 -5.03 -29.08
N HIS A 95 -8.76 -4.14 -28.31
CA HIS A 95 -8.26 -2.87 -28.84
C HIS A 95 -7.15 -3.09 -29.86
N SER A 96 -6.17 -3.92 -29.52
CA SER A 96 -5.07 -4.28 -30.43
C SER A 96 -5.59 -4.93 -31.72
N PHE A 97 -6.59 -5.81 -31.63
CA PHE A 97 -7.23 -6.41 -32.80
C PHE A 97 -8.00 -5.41 -33.66
N THR A 98 -8.68 -4.42 -33.05
CA THR A 98 -9.54 -3.48 -33.78
C THR A 98 -8.76 -2.32 -34.39
N TYR A 99 -7.76 -1.81 -33.67
CA TYR A 99 -7.04 -0.59 -34.01
C TYR A 99 -5.58 -0.83 -34.38
N GLU A 100 -5.11 -2.08 -34.33
CA GLU A 100 -3.71 -2.46 -34.59
C GLU A 100 -2.71 -1.65 -33.73
N SER A 101 -3.14 -1.24 -32.54
CA SER A 101 -2.36 -0.39 -31.64
C SER A 101 -2.53 -0.80 -30.17
N PRO A 102 -1.49 -0.63 -29.33
CA PRO A 102 -1.60 -0.89 -27.90
C PRO A 102 -2.65 0.04 -27.27
N LEU A 103 -3.41 -0.48 -26.31
CA LEU A 103 -4.43 0.28 -25.59
C LEU A 103 -3.76 1.28 -24.62
N PRO A 104 -4.05 2.59 -24.69
CA PRO A 104 -3.51 3.57 -23.75
C PRO A 104 -3.91 3.26 -22.30
N VAL A 105 -2.99 3.44 -21.35
CA VAL A 105 -3.18 3.00 -19.96
C VAL A 105 -4.34 3.75 -19.31
N GLY A 106 -4.43 5.06 -19.51
CA GLY A 106 -5.52 5.88 -18.99
C GLY A 106 -6.90 5.41 -19.47
N ARG A 107 -7.01 4.99 -20.74
CA ARG A 107 -8.28 4.49 -21.30
C ARG A 107 -8.68 3.16 -20.66
N LEU A 108 -7.73 2.24 -20.47
CA LEU A 108 -7.98 0.97 -19.79
C LEU A 108 -8.47 1.18 -18.35
N VAL A 109 -7.86 2.11 -17.62
CA VAL A 109 -8.20 2.39 -16.23
C VAL A 109 -9.60 3.00 -16.10
N VAL A 110 -10.03 3.84 -17.04
CA VAL A 110 -11.42 4.34 -17.10
C VAL A 110 -12.41 3.19 -17.32
N GLN A 111 -12.15 2.29 -18.26
CA GLN A 111 -13.01 1.12 -18.49
C GLN A 111 -13.09 0.20 -17.26
N LEU A 112 -11.96 0.02 -16.57
CA LEU A 112 -11.89 -0.72 -15.32
C LEU A 112 -12.72 -0.06 -14.21
N ALA A 113 -12.63 1.26 -14.09
CA ALA A 113 -13.40 2.07 -13.14
C ALA A 113 -14.91 1.97 -13.41
N ASP A 114 -15.34 2.10 -14.67
CA ASP A 114 -16.74 1.93 -15.06
C ASP A 114 -17.26 0.53 -14.72
N LYS A 115 -16.45 -0.50 -14.96
CA LYS A 115 -16.80 -1.88 -14.59
C LYS A 115 -16.97 -2.05 -13.08
N ALA A 116 -16.07 -1.45 -12.29
CA ALA A 116 -16.18 -1.46 -10.83
C ALA A 116 -17.42 -0.69 -10.36
N GLN A 117 -17.71 0.45 -10.98
CA GLN A 117 -18.82 1.30 -10.60
C GLN A 117 -20.19 0.67 -10.87
N VAL A 118 -20.33 -0.11 -11.94
CA VAL A 118 -21.56 -0.88 -12.18
C VAL A 118 -21.89 -1.85 -11.04
N CYS A 119 -20.87 -2.34 -10.32
CA CYS A 119 -21.05 -3.24 -9.17
C CYS A 119 -21.43 -2.53 -7.87
N THR A 120 -21.36 -1.19 -7.80
CA THR A 120 -21.78 -0.43 -6.62
C THR A 120 -23.25 0.05 -6.73
N GLN A 121 -23.82 0.04 -7.93
CA GLN A 121 -25.18 0.56 -8.18
C GLN A 121 -26.22 -0.53 -8.47
N ARG A 122 -25.80 -1.78 -8.70
CA ARG A 122 -26.72 -2.88 -9.02
C ARG A 122 -26.90 -3.79 -7.81
N SER A 123 -28.11 -3.83 -7.24
CA SER A 123 -28.45 -4.59 -6.03
C SER A 123 -28.08 -6.09 -6.07
N TRP A 124 -28.16 -6.75 -7.24
CA TRP A 124 -27.77 -8.17 -7.36
C TRP A 124 -26.27 -8.42 -7.52
N LYS A 125 -25.45 -7.36 -7.49
CA LYS A 125 -24.00 -7.43 -7.55
C LYS A 125 -23.42 -6.94 -6.23
N ARG A 126 -22.24 -7.43 -5.88
CA ARG A 126 -21.42 -6.87 -4.82
C ARG A 126 -20.25 -6.07 -5.42
N PRO A 127 -19.74 -5.03 -4.73
CA PRO A 127 -18.50 -4.38 -5.11
C PRO A 127 -17.34 -5.38 -5.16
N PHE A 128 -16.34 -5.07 -5.97
CA PHE A 128 -15.10 -5.86 -5.98
C PHE A 128 -14.30 -5.58 -4.71
N GLY A 129 -13.93 -6.62 -3.97
CA GLY A 129 -13.16 -6.49 -2.73
C GLY A 129 -11.65 -6.43 -2.97
N VAL A 130 -11.22 -5.76 -4.05
CA VAL A 130 -9.82 -5.72 -4.50
C VAL A 130 -9.42 -4.31 -4.91
N GLY A 131 -8.25 -3.88 -4.46
CA GLY A 131 -7.56 -2.70 -4.96
C GLY A 131 -6.52 -3.13 -5.99
N LEU A 132 -6.41 -2.36 -7.07
CA LEU A 132 -5.49 -2.65 -8.17
C LEU A 132 -4.49 -1.51 -8.30
N LEU A 133 -3.21 -1.86 -8.39
CA LEU A 133 -2.17 -0.96 -8.89
C LEU A 133 -1.89 -1.36 -10.34
N VAL A 134 -2.27 -0.49 -11.27
CA VAL A 134 -2.07 -0.68 -12.71
C VAL A 134 -0.85 0.12 -13.13
N GLY A 135 0.21 -0.58 -13.48
CA GLY A 135 1.43 0.00 -14.04
C GLY A 135 1.44 -0.20 -15.55
N GLY A 136 1.70 0.86 -16.30
CA GLY A 136 1.73 0.79 -17.75
C GLY A 136 2.63 1.83 -18.39
N LEU A 137 2.99 1.60 -19.65
CA LEU A 137 3.80 2.49 -20.46
C LEU A 137 3.00 2.77 -21.73
N ASP A 138 2.75 4.03 -22.01
CA ASP A 138 2.16 4.47 -23.27
C ASP A 138 3.03 5.56 -23.94
N GLU A 139 2.51 6.15 -25.01
CA GLU A 139 3.20 7.22 -25.75
C GLU A 139 3.47 8.47 -24.91
N SER A 140 2.66 8.72 -23.87
CA SER A 140 2.85 9.85 -22.96
C SER A 140 3.83 9.56 -21.82
N GLY A 141 4.11 8.28 -21.56
CA GLY A 141 5.18 7.83 -20.70
C GLY A 141 4.78 6.71 -19.75
N ALA A 142 5.47 6.65 -18.62
CA ALA A 142 5.20 5.68 -17.56
C ALA A 142 4.07 6.17 -16.65
N HIS A 143 3.06 5.33 -16.46
CA HIS A 143 1.87 5.60 -15.65
C HIS A 143 1.67 4.57 -14.56
N LEU A 144 1.20 5.04 -13.41
CA LEU A 144 0.82 4.22 -12.28
C LEU A 144 -0.53 4.70 -11.77
N TYR A 145 -1.53 3.84 -11.89
CA TYR A 145 -2.89 4.11 -11.44
C TYR A 145 -3.25 3.22 -10.25
N TYR A 146 -3.89 3.82 -9.25
CA TYR A 146 -4.61 3.08 -8.22
C TYR A 146 -6.09 3.06 -8.56
N ASN A 147 -6.67 1.87 -8.66
CA ASN A 147 -8.12 1.68 -8.82
C ASN A 147 -8.71 1.12 -7.51
N CYS A 148 -9.72 1.82 -7.01
CA CYS A 148 -10.40 1.51 -5.76
C CYS A 148 -11.71 0.74 -6.03
N PRO A 149 -12.14 -0.16 -5.12
CA PRO A 149 -13.47 -0.80 -5.15
C PRO A 149 -14.67 0.12 -5.43
N SER A 150 -14.57 1.41 -5.07
CA SER A 150 -15.61 2.41 -5.31
C SER A 150 -15.79 2.82 -6.77
N GLY A 151 -14.89 2.40 -7.66
CA GLY A 151 -14.80 2.91 -9.04
C GLY A 151 -13.96 4.17 -9.17
N ASN A 152 -13.45 4.74 -8.08
CA ASN A 152 -12.50 5.84 -8.16
C ASN A 152 -11.12 5.32 -8.63
N TYR A 153 -10.47 6.12 -9.47
CA TYR A 153 -9.10 5.88 -9.89
C TYR A 153 -8.28 7.16 -9.76
N PHE A 154 -7.00 6.99 -9.44
CA PHE A 154 -6.07 8.10 -9.25
C PHE A 154 -4.72 7.74 -9.84
N GLU A 155 -4.09 8.71 -10.50
CA GLU A 155 -2.72 8.57 -10.96
C GLU A 155 -1.75 8.96 -9.84
N TYR A 156 -0.74 8.13 -9.59
CA TYR A 156 0.27 8.34 -8.56
C TYR A 156 1.68 8.25 -9.17
N GLN A 157 2.66 8.86 -8.49
CA GLN A 157 4.08 8.57 -8.77
C GLN A 157 4.56 7.35 -7.97
N ALA A 158 4.09 7.24 -6.74
CA ALA A 158 4.34 6.12 -5.86
C ALA A 158 3.09 5.88 -5.01
N PHE A 159 2.68 4.62 -4.84
CA PHE A 159 1.56 4.29 -3.97
C PHE A 159 1.69 2.87 -3.42
N ALA A 160 1.12 2.66 -2.23
CA ALA A 160 1.06 1.35 -1.59
C ALA A 160 -0.37 1.04 -1.15
N ILE A 161 -0.77 -0.22 -1.32
CA ILE A 161 -2.07 -0.77 -0.91
C ILE A 161 -1.87 -2.03 -0.08
N GLY A 162 -2.90 -2.43 0.67
CA GLY A 162 -2.84 -3.62 1.53
C GLY A 162 -2.36 -3.36 2.95
N SER A 163 -2.03 -4.44 3.63
CA SER A 163 -1.71 -4.50 5.04
C SER A 163 -0.46 -3.71 5.34
N ARG A 164 -0.53 -2.79 6.31
CA ARG A 164 0.60 -1.96 6.74
C ARG A 164 1.20 -1.11 5.61
N SER A 165 0.41 -0.84 4.56
CA SER A 165 0.78 0.08 3.47
C SER A 165 1.10 1.50 3.95
N GLN A 166 0.61 1.91 5.12
CA GLN A 166 0.93 3.23 5.68
C GLN A 166 2.43 3.39 5.95
N ALA A 167 3.13 2.37 6.45
CA ALA A 167 4.57 2.44 6.69
C ALA A 167 5.34 2.62 5.36
N ALA A 168 4.94 1.88 4.32
CA ALA A 168 5.48 2.07 2.98
C ALA A 168 5.20 3.47 2.45
N LYS A 169 3.97 4.00 2.61
CA LYS A 169 3.64 5.37 2.18
C LYS A 169 4.53 6.41 2.86
N THR A 170 4.74 6.31 4.17
CA THR A 170 5.63 7.23 4.90
C THR A 170 7.05 7.22 4.35
N TYR A 171 7.58 6.05 3.97
CA TYR A 171 8.88 5.96 3.31
C TYR A 171 8.87 6.60 1.92
N LEU A 172 7.85 6.29 1.12
CA LEU A 172 7.68 6.81 -0.24
C LEU A 172 7.53 8.34 -0.27
N GLU A 173 6.82 8.91 0.69
CA GLU A 173 6.64 10.36 0.83
C GLU A 173 7.98 11.09 1.06
N ARG A 174 8.92 10.48 1.80
CA ARG A 174 10.25 11.08 2.06
C ARG A 174 11.15 11.13 0.83
N ARG A 175 10.95 10.22 -0.14
CA ARG A 175 11.76 10.11 -1.37
C ARG A 175 11.01 10.50 -2.63
N PHE A 176 9.80 11.05 -2.50
CA PHE A 176 8.89 11.34 -3.60
C PHE A 176 9.53 12.14 -4.74
N GLU A 177 10.29 13.19 -4.40
CA GLU A 177 10.90 14.09 -5.40
C GLU A 177 11.94 13.39 -6.29
N ASN A 178 12.58 12.33 -5.78
CA ASN A 178 13.68 11.66 -6.48
C ASN A 178 13.17 10.66 -7.52
N PHE A 179 11.95 10.12 -7.36
CA PHE A 179 11.46 9.01 -8.19
C PHE A 179 11.35 9.34 -9.68
N VAL A 180 11.10 10.61 -10.03
CA VAL A 180 10.90 11.05 -11.41
C VAL A 180 12.15 10.80 -12.27
N ASP A 181 13.33 11.03 -11.71
CA ASP A 181 14.63 10.93 -12.38
C ASP A 181 15.42 9.66 -12.00
N SER A 182 14.84 8.81 -11.13
CA SER A 182 15.45 7.54 -10.72
C SER A 182 15.66 6.58 -11.88
N SER A 183 16.80 5.87 -11.83
CA SER A 183 17.10 4.76 -12.73
C SER A 183 16.22 3.54 -12.43
N ARG A 184 16.21 2.57 -13.34
CA ARG A 184 15.54 1.27 -13.17
C ARG A 184 15.96 0.58 -11.87
N GLU A 185 17.27 0.53 -11.58
CA GLU A 185 17.79 -0.17 -10.40
C GLU A 185 17.47 0.57 -9.11
N ASP A 186 17.53 1.90 -9.11
CA ASP A 186 17.19 2.71 -7.94
C ASP A 186 15.70 2.61 -7.61
N LEU A 187 14.82 2.62 -8.62
CA LEU A 187 13.39 2.39 -8.42
C LEU A 187 13.10 1.01 -7.80
N ILE A 188 13.79 -0.04 -8.28
CA ILE A 188 13.64 -1.38 -7.72
C ILE A 188 14.13 -1.40 -6.26
N ARG A 189 15.24 -0.71 -5.96
CA ARG A 189 15.76 -0.57 -4.60
C ARG A 189 14.74 0.10 -3.69
N ASP A 190 14.20 1.25 -4.08
CA ASP A 190 13.19 1.97 -3.30
C ASP A 190 11.91 1.13 -3.12
N ALA A 191 11.51 0.34 -4.15
CA ALA A 191 10.39 -0.59 -4.05
C ALA A 191 10.62 -1.70 -3.02
N LEU A 192 11.83 -2.27 -3.00
CA LEU A 192 12.22 -3.31 -2.04
C LEU A 192 12.28 -2.75 -0.60
N ILE A 193 12.82 -1.53 -0.41
CA ILE A 193 12.84 -0.87 0.89
C ILE A 193 11.42 -0.61 1.38
N ALA A 194 10.58 -0.01 0.54
CA ALA A 194 9.17 0.20 0.88
C ALA A 194 8.47 -1.11 1.24
N THR A 195 8.81 -2.21 0.54
CA THR A 195 8.27 -3.54 0.84
C THR A 195 8.75 -4.06 2.18
N ARG A 196 10.03 -3.87 2.52
CA ARG A 196 10.62 -4.25 3.81
C ARG A 196 9.92 -3.56 4.98
N GLU A 197 9.61 -2.27 4.86
CA GLU A 197 8.89 -1.52 5.90
C GLU A 197 7.47 -2.08 6.16
N THR A 198 6.90 -2.83 5.21
CA THR A 198 5.63 -3.54 5.42
C THR A 198 5.78 -4.92 6.06
N LEU A 199 6.99 -5.44 6.29
CA LEU A 199 7.24 -6.74 6.93
C LEU A 199 7.34 -6.61 8.46
N GLN A 200 6.99 -7.66 9.19
CA GLN A 200 6.76 -7.63 10.66
C GLN A 200 8.01 -8.15 11.40
N GLY A 201 9.17 -7.53 11.15
CA GLY A 201 10.46 -8.03 11.66
C GLY A 201 10.98 -9.28 10.92
N GLU A 202 10.31 -9.69 9.84
CA GLU A 202 10.80 -10.72 8.93
C GLU A 202 11.79 -10.11 7.94
N LYS A 203 12.92 -10.80 7.71
CA LYS A 203 13.87 -10.41 6.66
C LYS A 203 13.22 -10.56 5.28
N LEU A 204 13.48 -9.59 4.41
CA LEU A 204 13.04 -9.63 3.03
C LEU A 204 13.79 -10.76 2.31
N ARG A 205 13.07 -11.70 1.72
CA ARG A 205 13.63 -12.81 0.92
C ARG A 205 12.93 -12.87 -0.43
N SER A 206 13.61 -13.41 -1.43
CA SER A 206 13.03 -13.65 -2.76
C SER A 206 11.80 -14.56 -2.75
N SER A 207 11.63 -15.40 -1.73
CA SER A 207 10.44 -16.24 -1.56
C SER A 207 9.20 -15.49 -1.09
N ILE A 208 9.37 -14.33 -0.43
CA ILE A 208 8.30 -13.54 0.16
C ILE A 208 7.96 -12.33 -0.72
N CYS A 209 8.86 -11.90 -1.60
CA CYS A 209 8.67 -10.75 -2.47
C CYS A 209 8.55 -11.17 -3.93
N THR A 210 7.67 -10.50 -4.67
CA THR A 210 7.68 -10.56 -6.13
C THR A 210 7.74 -9.16 -6.68
N VAL A 211 8.66 -8.94 -7.61
CA VAL A 211 8.87 -7.66 -8.27
C VAL A 211 8.63 -7.83 -9.76
N ALA A 212 7.97 -6.86 -10.36
CA ALA A 212 7.81 -6.76 -11.80
C ALA A 212 8.23 -5.36 -12.26
N VAL A 213 8.82 -5.33 -13.44
CA VAL A 213 9.37 -4.12 -14.05
C VAL A 213 8.77 -3.97 -15.44
N LEU A 214 8.56 -2.71 -15.81
CA LEU A 214 8.12 -2.26 -17.11
C LEU A 214 8.93 -1.03 -17.47
N GLY A 215 9.38 -0.88 -18.71
CA GLY A 215 10.14 0.30 -19.10
C GLY A 215 10.21 0.55 -20.59
N VAL A 216 10.79 1.70 -20.95
CA VAL A 216 11.09 2.04 -22.35
C VAL A 216 12.07 1.00 -22.90
N GLY A 217 11.62 0.18 -23.84
CA GLY A 217 12.42 -0.90 -24.44
C GLY A 217 12.42 -2.21 -23.65
N GLU A 218 11.70 -2.30 -22.54
CA GLU A 218 11.55 -3.53 -21.74
C GLU A 218 10.05 -3.84 -21.55
N PRO A 219 9.53 -4.92 -22.16
CA PRO A 219 8.14 -5.33 -21.94
C PRO A 219 7.94 -5.78 -20.49
N PHE A 220 6.68 -5.84 -20.05
CA PHE A 220 6.32 -6.22 -18.70
C PHE A 220 6.92 -7.59 -18.33
N GLN A 221 7.86 -7.58 -17.39
CA GLN A 221 8.57 -8.75 -16.94
C GLN A 221 8.46 -8.88 -15.42
N ILE A 222 8.10 -10.08 -14.97
CA ILE A 222 8.19 -10.46 -13.55
C ILE A 222 9.61 -10.99 -13.35
N LEU A 223 10.33 -10.42 -12.39
CA LEU A 223 11.71 -10.80 -12.13
C LEU A 223 11.79 -12.20 -11.49
N ASP A 224 12.81 -12.95 -11.88
CA ASP A 224 13.08 -14.27 -11.32
C ASP A 224 13.56 -14.17 -9.87
N GLN A 225 13.30 -15.21 -9.09
CA GLN A 225 13.65 -15.24 -7.66
C GLN A 225 15.15 -15.07 -7.42
N GLU A 226 15.98 -15.60 -8.32
CA GLU A 226 17.45 -15.46 -8.24
C GLU A 226 17.87 -14.00 -8.43
N THR A 227 17.32 -13.31 -9.43
CA THR A 227 17.60 -11.89 -9.68
C THR A 227 17.12 -11.02 -8.52
N VAL A 228 15.95 -11.30 -7.98
CA VAL A 228 15.42 -10.58 -6.81
C VAL A 228 16.33 -10.82 -5.59
N GLN A 229 16.81 -12.04 -5.37
CA GLN A 229 17.72 -12.32 -4.26
C GLN A 229 19.04 -11.57 -4.42
N GLN A 230 19.64 -11.57 -5.62
CA GLN A 230 20.86 -10.80 -5.88
C GLN A 230 20.68 -9.29 -5.64
N LEU A 231 19.52 -8.74 -5.99
CA LEU A 231 19.20 -7.33 -5.72
C LEU A 231 19.00 -7.05 -4.23
N ILE A 232 18.41 -8.00 -3.49
CA ILE A 232 18.28 -7.92 -2.02
C ILE A 232 19.67 -7.99 -1.37
N ASP A 233 20.53 -8.93 -1.79
CA ASP A 233 21.86 -9.10 -1.20
C ASP A 233 22.75 -7.88 -1.44
N LYS A 234 22.72 -7.32 -2.68
CA LYS A 234 23.38 -6.04 -2.99
C LYS A 234 22.86 -4.90 -2.14
N PHE A 235 21.58 -4.92 -1.78
CA PHE A 235 20.96 -3.91 -0.93
C PHE A 235 21.36 -4.07 0.55
N GLU A 236 21.36 -5.29 1.10
CA GLU A 236 21.74 -5.53 2.49
C GLU A 236 23.19 -5.11 2.76
N LEU A 237 24.08 -5.29 1.79
CA LEU A 237 25.48 -4.80 1.87
C LEU A 237 25.59 -3.26 1.95
N VAL A 238 24.74 -2.53 1.23
CA VAL A 238 24.75 -1.05 1.24
C VAL A 238 24.04 -0.50 2.48
N GLY A 239 23.02 -1.20 2.99
CA GLY A 239 22.31 -0.82 4.22
C GLY A 239 23.17 -0.93 5.49
N GLU A 240 24.20 -1.79 5.50
CA GLU A 240 25.20 -1.82 6.58
C GLU A 240 26.16 -0.62 6.53
N GLU A 241 26.47 -0.09 5.35
CA GLU A 241 27.31 1.11 5.18
C GLU A 241 26.56 2.43 5.47
N GLU A 242 25.23 2.46 5.29
CA GLU A 242 24.39 3.65 5.56
C GLU A 242 23.86 3.74 7.00
N THR A 243 24.16 2.78 7.89
CA THR A 243 23.99 2.99 9.33
C THR A 243 25.10 3.93 9.82
N PRO A 244 24.82 5.19 10.20
CA PRO A 244 25.82 5.98 10.90
C PRO A 244 26.09 5.26 12.21
N ALA A 245 27.37 5.05 12.50
CA ALA A 245 27.85 4.58 13.79
C ALA A 245 27.04 5.23 14.91
N ALA A 246 26.36 4.40 15.70
CA ALA A 246 25.76 4.84 16.95
C ALA A 246 26.83 5.64 17.71
N GLU A 247 26.52 6.90 18.00
CA GLU A 247 27.36 7.75 18.83
C GLU A 247 27.68 6.97 20.13
N PRO A 248 28.95 6.87 20.55
CA PRO A 248 29.26 6.22 21.80
C PRO A 248 28.70 7.08 22.92
N ASP A 249 27.76 6.52 23.70
CA ASP A 249 27.33 7.05 24.99
C ASP A 249 28.55 7.41 25.84
N ALA A 250 28.85 8.71 25.89
CA ALA A 250 29.77 9.29 26.85
C ALA A 250 28.94 9.85 27.99
N ASP A 251 28.48 8.98 28.89
CA ASP A 251 28.10 9.42 30.23
C ASP A 251 28.34 8.33 31.27
N ALA A 252 29.58 8.27 31.73
CA ALA A 252 29.94 7.70 33.03
C ALA A 252 31.28 8.30 33.45
N THR A 253 31.26 9.36 34.26
CA THR A 253 31.94 9.47 35.57
C THR A 253 32.13 10.92 36.00
N ALA A 254 31.44 11.33 37.08
CA ALA A 254 32.05 11.99 38.24
C ALA A 254 31.01 12.18 39.34
N ALA A 255 31.25 11.53 40.49
CA ALA A 255 30.54 11.72 41.74
C ALA A 255 31.28 12.75 42.64
N ALA A 256 30.57 13.20 43.69
CA ALA A 256 30.96 14.10 44.80
C ALA A 256 30.90 15.60 44.47
N ASP A 257 30.36 16.50 45.30
CA ASP A 257 30.28 16.52 46.77
C ASP A 257 29.24 17.57 47.26
N GLU A 258 28.97 17.55 48.58
CA GLU A 258 28.27 18.50 49.48
C GLU A 258 26.73 18.42 49.50
N GLY A 259 26.04 17.90 50.52
CA GLY A 259 26.06 18.19 51.98
C GLY A 259 24.62 18.67 52.33
N GLY A 260 23.87 18.30 53.36
CA GLY A 260 24.08 17.72 54.68
C GLY A 260 23.01 18.35 55.61
N ALA A 261 22.35 17.53 56.44
CA ALA A 261 21.64 17.88 57.69
C ALA A 261 20.10 18.20 57.71
N ALA A 262 19.39 17.27 58.38
CA ALA A 262 18.63 17.44 59.64
C ALA A 262 17.12 17.83 59.66
N GLU A 263 16.34 16.84 60.12
CA GLU A 263 15.38 16.84 61.25
C GLU A 263 14.05 17.65 61.28
N GLN A 264 13.00 16.83 61.52
CA GLN A 264 11.87 16.98 62.46
C GLN A 264 10.77 18.05 62.24
N GLY A 265 9.55 17.53 62.06
CA GLY A 265 8.49 17.72 63.07
C GLY A 265 7.26 18.55 62.70
N GLY A 266 6.08 17.91 62.75
CA GLY A 266 4.89 18.52 63.36
C GLY A 266 3.71 18.91 62.46
N GLY A 267 2.66 18.07 62.46
CA GLY A 267 1.36 18.47 63.01
C GLY A 267 0.25 19.03 62.10
N ALA A 268 -0.85 18.27 62.07
CA ALA A 268 -2.26 18.69 62.10
C ALA A 268 -3.00 18.99 60.77
N GLU A 269 -3.97 18.11 60.47
CA GLU A 269 -5.19 18.40 59.70
C GLU A 269 -6.09 19.44 60.42
N PRO A 270 -7.08 20.02 59.73
CA PRO A 270 -8.41 19.37 59.70
C PRO A 270 -9.11 19.42 58.33
N GLY A 271 -9.89 18.37 58.01
CA GLY A 271 -10.90 18.39 56.93
C GLY A 271 -12.20 19.11 57.34
N PRO A 272 -13.35 18.74 56.77
CA PRO A 272 -13.78 18.95 55.39
C PRO A 272 -15.06 19.85 55.33
N ALA A 273 -15.41 20.40 54.18
CA ALA A 273 -16.74 20.98 53.96
C ALA A 273 -17.21 20.76 52.51
N ALA A 274 -18.33 20.05 52.40
CA ALA A 274 -19.15 19.93 51.20
C ALA A 274 -20.23 21.03 51.22
N GLU A 275 -20.63 21.52 50.03
CA GLU A 275 -22.01 21.85 49.58
C GLU A 275 -21.95 22.80 48.36
N GLN A 276 -22.38 22.34 47.19
CA GLN A 276 -23.68 22.63 46.53
C GLN A 276 -23.73 23.97 45.77
N GLY A 277 -24.13 23.91 44.50
CA GLY A 277 -24.52 25.08 43.71
C GLY A 277 -24.57 24.84 42.20
N ALA A 278 -25.72 24.41 41.70
CA ALA A 278 -26.15 24.58 40.29
C ALA A 278 -26.15 26.08 39.91
N ALA A 279 -26.13 26.57 38.67
CA ALA A 279 -26.71 26.13 37.39
C ALA A 279 -26.11 27.03 36.23
N PRO A 280 -26.60 26.96 34.97
CA PRO A 280 -25.83 27.17 33.72
C PRO A 280 -25.98 28.57 33.08
N MET A 281 -25.23 28.85 32.01
CA MET A 281 -25.56 29.86 30.99
C MET A 281 -25.11 29.40 29.60
N ASP A 282 -26.07 29.34 28.68
CA ASP A 282 -25.96 29.16 27.24
C ASP A 282 -25.17 30.30 26.56
N ILE A 283 -24.37 29.96 25.53
CA ILE A 283 -24.38 30.52 24.16
C ILE A 283 -23.89 29.41 23.21
#